data_AF-A0A955EM30-F1
#
_entry.id   AF-A0A955EM30-F1
#
_cell.length_a   1.000
_cell.length_b   1.000
_cell.length_c   1.000
_cell.angle_alpha   90.00
_cell.angle_beta   90.00
_cell.angle_gamma   90.00
#
_symmetry.space_group_name_H-M   'P 1'
#
loop_
_entity.id
_entity.type
_entity.pdbx_description
1 polymer ?
#
loop_
_entity_poly.entity_id
_entity_poly.type
_entity_poly.pdbx_seq_one_letter_code
_entity_poly.pdbx_strand_id
1 'polypeptide(L)'
;DKSTALEINYTNSRQVVLNGIIQLSKPNLNSINDLVFSHLYQNPGKSFSKQQLEEVAGQKFSKTLHKVVENLGFKGDLAKAFFTTSKNDILFRNPITRDELNEMGLGYLKINR
;
A
#
# COMPACT_ATOMS: atom_id res chain seq x y z
N ASP A 1 20.51 9.03 10.80
CA ASP A 1 19.62 9.21 9.63
C ASP A 1 19.34 7.89 8.94
N LYS A 2 18.14 7.35 9.11
CA LYS A 2 17.67 6.29 8.21
C LYS A 2 17.15 6.96 6.96
N SER A 3 17.89 6.90 5.87
CA SER A 3 17.46 7.50 4.60
C SER A 3 16.25 6.74 4.06
N THR A 4 15.16 7.46 3.81
CA THR A 4 13.98 6.94 3.11
C THR A 4 14.41 6.43 1.74
N ALA A 5 14.14 5.15 1.46
CA ALA A 5 14.47 4.51 0.19
C ALA A 5 13.27 4.49 -0.75
N LEU A 6 12.08 4.18 -0.21
CA LEU A 6 10.83 4.16 -0.95
C LEU A 6 9.74 4.88 -0.15
N GLU A 7 8.87 5.59 -0.86
CA GLU A 7 7.72 6.30 -0.31
C GLU A 7 6.56 6.21 -1.29
N ILE A 8 5.35 6.00 -0.77
CA ILE A 8 4.12 6.17 -1.51
C ILE A 8 3.48 7.49 -1.12
N ASN A 9 3.05 8.25 -2.12
CA ASN A 9 2.22 9.43 -1.96
C ASN A 9 0.82 9.13 -2.51
N TYR A 10 -0.20 9.41 -1.71
CA TYR A 10 -1.59 9.35 -2.16
C TYR A 10 -2.12 10.78 -2.36
N THR A 11 -2.33 11.17 -3.62
CA THR A 11 -2.67 12.56 -3.95
C THR A 11 -4.16 12.84 -3.76
N ASN A 12 -4.54 14.12 -3.67
CA ASN A 12 -5.94 14.54 -3.68
C ASN A 12 -6.71 14.07 -4.93
N SER A 13 -6.00 13.75 -6.02
CA SER A 13 -6.58 13.17 -7.24
C SER A 13 -6.63 11.63 -7.22
N ARG A 14 -6.43 11.01 -6.04
CA ARG A 14 -6.41 9.56 -5.81
C ARG A 14 -5.30 8.84 -6.58
N GLN A 15 -4.19 9.51 -6.89
CA GLN A 15 -3.06 8.84 -7.53
C GLN A 15 -2.20 8.19 -6.46
N VAL A 16 -1.88 6.91 -6.65
CA VAL A 16 -0.87 6.20 -5.87
C VAL A 16 0.46 6.37 -6.59
N VAL A 17 1.36 7.16 -6.02
CA VAL A 17 2.62 7.55 -6.67
C VAL A 17 3.80 7.05 -5.84
N LEU A 18 4.69 6.28 -6.46
CA LEU A 18 5.94 5.82 -5.86
C LEU A 18 7.04 6.86 -6.06
N ASN A 19 7.67 7.25 -4.95
CA ASN A 19 8.75 8.23 -4.86
C ASN A 19 8.43 9.56 -5.56
N GLY A 20 7.17 9.95 -5.61
CA GLY A 20 6.70 11.16 -6.30
C GLY A 20 6.81 11.14 -7.84
N ILE A 21 7.23 10.03 -8.46
CA ILE A 21 7.55 9.96 -9.90
C ILE A 21 6.68 8.95 -10.64
N ILE A 22 6.54 7.73 -10.11
CA ILE A 22 5.88 6.62 -10.82
C ILE A 22 4.45 6.48 -10.32
N GLN A 23 3.46 6.80 -11.16
CA GLN A 23 2.06 6.50 -10.86
C GLN A 23 1.80 4.99 -10.99
N LEU A 24 1.52 4.31 -9.88
CA LEU A 24 1.18 2.90 -9.85
C LEU A 24 -0.29 2.66 -10.24
N SER A 25 -1.19 3.50 -9.75
CA SER A 25 -2.61 3.42 -10.04
C SER A 25 -3.34 4.74 -9.75
N LYS A 26 -4.60 4.81 -10.19
CA LYS A 26 -5.55 5.86 -9.85
C LYS A 26 -6.94 5.24 -9.61
N PRO A 27 -7.29 4.86 -8.37
CA PRO A 27 -8.57 4.25 -8.07
C PRO A 27 -9.77 5.14 -8.43
N ASN A 28 -10.85 4.50 -8.86
CA ASN A 28 -12.14 5.17 -9.07
C ASN A 28 -12.68 5.69 -7.75
N LEU A 29 -13.33 6.86 -7.79
CA LEU A 29 -13.86 7.53 -6.60
C LEU A 29 -14.86 6.61 -5.91
N ASN A 30 -14.76 6.50 -4.59
CA ASN A 30 -15.62 5.65 -3.74
C ASN A 30 -15.59 4.16 -4.11
N SER A 31 -14.63 3.72 -4.93
CA SER A 31 -14.40 2.30 -5.14
C SER A 31 -13.77 1.67 -3.90
N ILE A 32 -13.91 0.36 -3.75
CA ILE A 32 -13.25 -0.37 -2.63
C ILE A 32 -11.75 -0.08 -2.57
N ASN A 33 -11.08 0.02 -3.72
CA ASN A 33 -9.64 0.28 -3.73
C ASN A 33 -9.32 1.71 -3.21
N ASP A 34 -10.16 2.70 -3.54
CA ASP A 34 -10.03 4.08 -3.06
C ASP A 34 -10.27 4.16 -1.55
N LEU A 35 -11.42 3.64 -1.08
CA LEU A 35 -11.81 3.71 0.33
C LEU A 35 -10.83 2.97 1.24
N VAL A 36 -10.45 1.74 0.86
CA VAL A 36 -9.49 0.94 1.63
C VAL A 36 -8.11 1.60 1.62
N PHE A 37 -7.62 2.04 0.45
CA PHE A 37 -6.27 2.61 0.39
C PHE A 37 -6.17 3.96 1.10
N SER A 38 -7.20 4.80 1.00
CA SER A 38 -7.29 6.05 1.77
C SER A 38 -7.13 5.80 3.27
N HIS A 39 -7.84 4.80 3.81
CA HIS A 39 -7.76 4.46 5.23
C HIS A 39 -6.38 3.93 5.64
N LEU A 40 -5.81 3.03 4.85
CA LEU A 40 -4.47 2.48 5.11
C LEU A 40 -3.39 3.57 5.04
N TYR A 41 -3.49 4.47 4.06
CA TYR A 41 -2.55 5.58 3.87
C TYR A 41 -2.57 6.57 5.04
N GLN A 42 -3.74 6.82 5.63
CA GLN A 42 -3.89 7.65 6.82
C GLN A 42 -3.42 6.97 8.12
N ASN A 43 -3.22 5.64 8.08
CA ASN A 43 -2.87 4.83 9.25
C ASN A 43 -1.70 3.86 8.96
N PRO A 44 -0.54 4.34 8.50
CA PRO A 44 0.59 3.47 8.20
C PRO A 44 1.11 2.79 9.48
N GLY A 45 1.64 1.58 9.32
CA GLY A 45 2.17 0.75 10.41
C GLY A 45 1.11 0.03 11.25
N LYS A 46 -0.18 0.28 11.02
CA LYS A 46 -1.27 -0.43 11.70
C LYS A 46 -1.78 -1.60 10.86
N SER A 47 -2.18 -2.67 11.55
CA SER A 47 -2.84 -3.83 10.94
C SER A 47 -4.35 -3.65 11.02
N PHE A 48 -5.05 -3.97 9.94
CA PHE A 48 -6.50 -3.94 9.85
C PHE A 48 -7.03 -5.26 9.29
N SER A 49 -8.10 -5.76 9.88
CA SER A 49 -8.81 -6.91 9.33
C SER A 49 -9.70 -6.48 8.16
N LYS A 50 -10.06 -7.45 7.31
CA LYS A 50 -11.02 -7.26 6.21
C LYS A 50 -12.35 -6.71 6.74
N GLN A 51 -12.81 -7.19 7.90
CA GLN A 51 -14.05 -6.72 8.49
C GLN A 51 -13.98 -5.24 8.87
N GLN A 52 -12.89 -4.81 9.52
CA GLN A 52 -12.69 -3.39 9.87
C GLN A 52 -12.67 -2.51 8.60
N LEU A 53 -12.04 -3.01 7.53
CA LEU A 53 -12.01 -2.29 6.26
C LEU A 53 -13.38 -2.24 5.56
N GLU A 54 -14.21 -3.26 5.72
CA GLU A 54 -15.60 -3.25 5.22
C GLU A 54 -16.47 -2.26 6.01
N GLU A 55 -16.26 -2.14 7.31
CA GLU A 55 -16.93 -1.16 8.18
C GLU A 55 -16.53 0.27 7.78
N VAL A 56 -15.24 0.53 7.58
CA VAL A 56 -14.74 1.83 7.09
C VAL A 56 -15.25 2.15 5.68
N ALA A 57 -15.31 1.15 4.79
CA ALA A 57 -15.82 1.33 3.44
C ALA A 57 -17.35 1.46 3.38
N GLY A 58 -18.06 1.20 4.49
CA GLY A 58 -19.52 1.19 4.55
C GLY A 58 -20.17 0.09 3.70
N GLN A 59 -19.40 -0.90 3.26
CA GLN A 59 -19.88 -1.97 2.39
C GLN A 59 -19.01 -3.22 2.48
N LYS A 60 -19.63 -4.39 2.32
CA LYS A 60 -18.93 -5.67 2.15
C LYS A 60 -18.26 -5.73 0.79
N PHE A 61 -17.14 -6.44 0.68
CA PHE A 61 -16.50 -6.67 -0.62
C PHE A 61 -16.03 -8.12 -0.80
N SER A 62 -16.28 -8.67 -1.99
CA SER A 62 -15.94 -10.07 -2.30
C SER A 62 -14.44 -10.30 -2.54
N LYS A 63 -13.73 -9.28 -3.02
CA LYS A 63 -12.29 -9.36 -3.31
C LYS A 63 -11.46 -9.66 -2.06
N THR A 64 -10.32 -10.31 -2.27
CA THR A 64 -9.31 -10.54 -1.21
C THR A 64 -8.47 -9.28 -0.99
N LEU A 65 -7.83 -9.17 0.17
CA LEU A 65 -6.90 -8.08 0.47
C LEU A 65 -5.71 -8.06 -0.50
N HIS A 66 -5.19 -9.25 -0.86
CA HIS A 66 -4.20 -9.39 -1.92
C HIS A 66 -4.65 -8.77 -3.25
N LYS A 67 -5.91 -8.98 -3.66
CA LYS A 67 -6.41 -8.41 -4.92
C LYS A 67 -6.60 -6.90 -4.84
N VAL A 68 -6.88 -6.33 -3.66
CA VAL A 68 -6.88 -4.88 -3.44
C VAL A 68 -5.48 -4.32 -3.71
N VAL A 69 -4.45 -4.90 -3.07
CA VAL A 69 -3.03 -4.51 -3.24
C VAL A 69 -2.59 -4.59 -4.70
N GLU A 70 -2.93 -5.68 -5.40
CA GLU A 70 -2.58 -5.86 -6.81
C GLU A 70 -3.25 -4.81 -7.72
N ASN A 71 -4.54 -4.52 -7.48
CA ASN A 71 -5.27 -3.51 -8.27
C ASN A 71 -4.76 -2.08 -8.03
N LEU A 72 -4.07 -1.84 -6.91
CA LEU A 72 -3.40 -0.57 -6.62
C LEU A 72 -2.02 -0.47 -7.30
N GLY A 73 -1.60 -1.49 -8.04
CA GLY A 73 -0.36 -1.52 -8.80
C GLY A 73 0.83 -2.11 -8.03
N PHE A 74 0.64 -2.55 -6.79
CA PHE A 74 1.68 -3.20 -6.01
C PHE A 74 1.79 -4.68 -6.39
N LYS A 75 2.94 -5.07 -6.94
CA LYS A 75 3.22 -6.43 -7.40
C LYS A 75 4.60 -6.89 -6.93
N GLY A 76 4.76 -8.20 -6.80
CA GLY A 76 6.05 -8.82 -6.46
C GLY A 76 6.68 -8.20 -5.22
N ASP A 77 7.94 -7.79 -5.33
CA ASP A 77 8.71 -7.25 -4.22
C ASP A 77 8.23 -5.87 -3.76
N LEU A 78 7.63 -5.08 -4.66
CA LEU A 78 7.03 -3.80 -4.26
C LEU A 78 5.84 -4.03 -3.32
N ALA A 79 5.03 -5.06 -3.57
CA ALA A 79 3.96 -5.45 -2.64
C ALA A 79 4.53 -5.91 -1.30
N LYS A 80 5.60 -6.72 -1.28
CA LYS A 80 6.24 -7.18 -0.05
C LYS A 80 6.83 -6.04 0.79
N ALA A 81 7.44 -5.05 0.13
CA ALA A 81 8.04 -3.90 0.82
C ALA A 81 6.97 -3.08 1.56
N PHE A 82 5.86 -2.77 0.87
CA PHE A 82 4.83 -1.89 1.39
C PHE A 82 3.73 -2.59 2.18
N PHE A 83 3.53 -3.89 1.98
CA PHE A 83 2.41 -4.61 2.58
C PHE A 83 2.81 -5.93 3.23
N THR A 84 2.14 -6.24 4.34
CA THR A 84 2.02 -7.60 4.84
C THR A 84 0.55 -7.96 4.85
N THR A 85 0.18 -9.01 4.14
CA THR A 85 -1.19 -9.48 4.03
C THR A 85 -1.31 -10.93 4.50
N SER A 86 -2.35 -11.21 5.26
CA SER A 86 -2.85 -12.56 5.51
C SER A 86 -4.15 -12.77 4.73
N LYS A 87 -4.84 -13.90 4.97
CA LYS A 87 -6.19 -14.12 4.44
C LYS A 87 -7.16 -13.01 4.89
N ASN A 88 -7.00 -12.53 6.13
CA ASN A 88 -7.96 -11.66 6.79
C ASN A 88 -7.41 -10.30 7.19
N ASP A 89 -6.09 -10.11 7.22
CA ASP A 89 -5.47 -8.91 7.75
C ASP A 89 -4.52 -8.29 6.73
N ILE A 90 -4.35 -6.97 6.82
CA ILE A 90 -3.40 -6.20 6.02
C ILE A 90 -2.75 -5.13 6.88
N LEU A 91 -1.44 -5.00 6.71
CA LEU A 91 -0.64 -3.92 7.24
C LEU A 91 0.02 -3.21 6.06
N PHE A 92 -0.08 -1.88 6.04
CA PHE A 92 0.61 -1.02 5.09
C PHE A 92 1.74 -0.26 5.79
N ARG A 93 2.94 -0.28 5.23
CA ARG A 93 4.13 0.41 5.73
C ARG A 93 4.47 1.56 4.79
N ASN A 94 4.64 2.77 5.31
CA ASN A 94 5.07 3.92 4.53
C ASN A 94 5.55 5.05 5.46
N PRO A 95 6.73 5.67 5.23
CA PRO A 95 7.74 5.33 4.23
C PRO A 95 8.50 4.02 4.55
N ILE A 96 9.37 3.58 3.63
CA ILE A 96 10.30 2.45 3.81
C ILE A 96 11.74 2.95 3.72
N THR A 97 12.54 2.64 4.74
CA THR A 97 13.97 2.96 4.81
C THR A 97 14.83 1.92 4.09
N ARG A 98 16.08 2.28 3.77
CA ARG A 98 17.04 1.32 3.19
C ARG A 98 17.30 0.12 4.11
N ASP A 99 17.36 0.35 5.42
CA ASP A 99 17.60 -0.70 6.41
C ASP A 99 16.45 -1.72 6.41
N GLU A 100 15.19 -1.23 6.40
CA GLU A 100 14.00 -2.11 6.34
C GLU A 100 13.99 -2.95 5.05
N LEU A 101 14.40 -2.38 3.91
CA LEU A 101 14.55 -3.16 2.68
C LEU A 101 15.61 -4.26 2.83
N ASN A 102 16.76 -3.95 3.45
CA ASN A 102 17.81 -4.94 3.68
C ASN A 102 17.33 -6.06 4.61
N GLU A 103 16.62 -5.72 5.69
CA GLU A 103 16.01 -6.68 6.63
C GLU A 103 15.00 -7.60 5.93
N MET A 104 14.28 -7.09 4.94
CA MET A 104 13.35 -7.87 4.11
C MET A 104 14.03 -8.68 3.00
N GLY A 105 15.36 -8.58 2.83
CA GLY A 105 16.10 -9.18 1.72
C GLY A 105 15.86 -8.48 0.37
N LEU A 106 15.29 -7.27 0.39
CA LEU A 106 14.92 -6.44 -0.76
C LEU A 106 15.88 -5.26 -0.98
N GLY A 107 17.07 -5.29 -0.39
CA GLY A 107 18.06 -4.21 -0.48
C GLY A 107 18.46 -3.81 -1.90
N TYR A 108 18.29 -4.74 -2.86
CA TYR A 108 18.54 -4.53 -4.29
C TYR A 108 17.47 -3.68 -4.98
N LEU A 109 16.29 -3.49 -4.39
CA LEU A 109 15.26 -2.65 -4.97
C LEU A 109 15.80 -1.22 -5.12
N LYS A 110 15.86 -0.79 -6.37
CA LYS A 110 16.22 0.56 -6.79
C LYS A 110 15.13 1.02 -7.75
N ILE A 111 14.47 2.11 -7.38
CA ILE A 111 13.59 2.82 -8.30
C ILE A 111 14.47 3.83 -9.01
N ASN A 112 14.85 3.49 -10.23
CA ASN A 112 15.58 4.41 -11.08
C ASN A 112 14.62 5.53 -11.51
N ARG A 113 15.13 6.76 -11.49
CA ARG A 113 14.44 7.94 -12.05
C ARG A 113 14.42 7.87 -13.57
#